data_AF-A0A2H0JST0-F1
#
_entry.id   AF-A0A2H0JST0-F1
#
_cell.length_a   1.000
_cell.length_b   1.000
_cell.length_c   1.000
_cell.angle_alpha   90.00
_cell.angle_beta   90.00
_cell.angle_gamma   90.00
#
_symmetry.space_group_name_H-M   'P 1'
#
loop_
_entity.id
_entity.type
_entity.pdbx_description
1 polymer ?
#
loop_
_entity_poly.entity_id
_entity_poly.type
_entity_poly.pdbx_seq_one_letter_code
_entity_poly.pdbx_strand_id
1 'polypeptide(L)'
;MSGAVPGAAAPAAASEQPGWVDWEMWDGLIRMNGITIERPSGSAHPRYSDIIYPIDYGYVNGTLANDGEEVDIFVGTADAGRASGGMAGRDIASGLVAAVFTHDPRKGDREVKFLYGCTPREIYLVNGFVNFAPMSGQLLLRQPMRELWRSEAR
;
A
#
# COMPACT_ATOMS: atom_id res chain seq x y z
N MET A 1 13.20 -37.03 41.45
CA MET A 1 12.50 -36.90 40.16
C MET A 1 11.53 -35.75 40.28
N SER A 2 11.93 -34.55 39.81
CA SER A 2 11.08 -33.35 39.80
C SER A 2 10.73 -33.08 38.34
N GLY A 3 9.48 -33.32 37.97
CA GLY A 3 8.98 -33.04 36.62
C GLY A 3 8.55 -31.58 36.53
N ALA A 4 9.28 -30.79 35.76
CA ALA A 4 8.84 -29.45 35.38
C ALA A 4 7.71 -29.57 34.35
N VAL A 5 6.57 -28.94 34.66
CA VAL A 5 5.47 -28.76 33.70
C VAL A 5 5.94 -27.76 32.63
N PRO A 6 5.73 -28.02 31.32
CA PRO A 6 6.10 -27.05 30.29
C PRO A 6 5.25 -25.80 30.46
N GLY A 7 5.91 -24.64 30.54
CA GLY A 7 5.26 -23.34 30.64
C GLY A 7 4.27 -23.14 29.49
N ALA A 8 3.04 -22.80 29.83
CA ALA A 8 2.05 -22.33 28.87
C ALA A 8 2.66 -21.16 28.08
N ALA A 9 2.67 -21.28 26.76
CA ALA A 9 3.04 -20.18 25.89
C ALA A 9 2.15 -18.98 26.23
N ALA A 10 2.77 -17.82 26.47
CA ALA A 10 2.04 -16.57 26.62
C ALA A 10 1.12 -16.38 25.40
N PRO A 11 -0.11 -15.86 25.58
CA PRO A 11 -0.97 -15.57 24.45
C PRO A 11 -0.22 -14.66 23.48
N ALA A 12 -0.20 -15.02 22.20
CA ALA A 12 0.27 -14.12 21.15
C ALA A 12 -0.47 -12.80 21.32
N ALA A 13 0.28 -11.72 21.58
CA ALA A 13 -0.30 -10.39 21.69
C ALA A 13 -1.21 -10.19 20.47
N ALA A 14 -2.47 -9.84 20.73
CA ALA A 14 -3.40 -9.48 19.66
C ALA A 14 -2.67 -8.42 18.82
N SER A 15 -2.38 -8.76 17.56
CA SER A 15 -1.71 -7.84 16.65
C SER A 15 -2.60 -6.61 16.55
N GLU A 16 -2.19 -5.49 17.15
CA GLU A 16 -2.85 -4.21 16.93
C GLU A 16 -2.80 -3.95 15.43
N GLN A 17 -3.97 -3.98 14.79
CA GLN A 17 -4.06 -3.66 13.38
C GLN A 17 -3.59 -2.21 13.22
N PRO A 18 -2.69 -1.91 12.28
CA PRO A 18 -2.08 -0.59 12.16
C PRO A 18 -3.10 0.52 11.84
N GLY A 19 -4.28 0.14 11.36
CA GLY A 19 -5.44 0.98 11.15
C GLY A 19 -6.60 0.13 10.65
N TRP A 20 -7.64 0.79 10.16
CA TRP A 20 -8.72 0.13 9.43
C TRP A 20 -8.92 0.86 8.09
N VAL A 21 -9.38 0.14 7.07
CA VAL A 21 -9.71 0.69 5.76
C VAL A 21 -11.07 0.15 5.36
N ASP A 22 -11.99 1.02 4.96
CA ASP A 22 -13.18 0.61 4.22
C ASP A 22 -12.78 0.29 2.77
N TRP A 23 -12.42 -0.96 2.53
CA TRP A 23 -11.84 -1.37 1.25
C TRP A 23 -12.77 -1.12 0.07
N GLU A 24 -14.07 -1.41 0.21
CA GLU A 24 -15.02 -1.26 -0.90
C GLU A 24 -15.31 0.21 -1.20
N MET A 25 -15.46 1.03 -0.15
CA MET A 25 -15.64 2.47 -0.32
C MET A 25 -14.45 3.09 -1.04
N TRP A 26 -13.22 2.83 -0.57
CA TRP A 26 -12.02 3.42 -1.17
C TRP A 26 -11.74 2.90 -2.58
N ASP A 27 -11.90 1.60 -2.82
CA ASP A 27 -11.76 1.02 -4.15
C ASP A 27 -12.78 1.61 -5.13
N GLY A 28 -14.02 1.86 -4.67
CA GLY A 28 -15.05 2.57 -5.43
C GLY A 28 -14.71 4.03 -5.72
N LEU A 29 -14.24 4.78 -4.72
CA LEU A 29 -13.81 6.17 -4.87
C LEU A 29 -12.65 6.32 -5.85
N ILE A 30 -11.64 5.44 -5.76
CA ILE A 30 -10.49 5.44 -6.68
C ILE A 30 -10.95 5.20 -8.11
N ARG A 31 -11.85 4.24 -8.34
CA ARG A 31 -12.41 3.97 -9.68
C ARG A 31 -13.21 5.15 -10.23
N MET A 32 -13.95 5.84 -9.36
CA MET A 32 -14.82 6.95 -9.77
C MET A 32 -14.02 8.22 -10.07
N ASN A 33 -13.03 8.55 -9.23
CA ASN A 33 -12.31 9.82 -9.32
C ASN A 33 -11.05 9.72 -10.19
N GLY A 34 -10.52 8.50 -10.36
CA GLY A 34 -9.24 8.26 -11.03
C GLY A 34 -8.05 8.66 -10.17
N ILE A 35 -6.88 8.43 -10.73
CA ILE A 35 -5.58 8.65 -10.09
C ILE A 35 -4.76 9.58 -10.97
N THR A 36 -4.05 10.53 -10.35
CA THR A 36 -3.02 11.34 -11.03
C THR A 36 -1.65 10.87 -10.58
N ILE A 37 -0.80 10.47 -11.53
CA ILE A 37 0.59 10.08 -11.26
C ILE A 37 1.47 11.33 -11.32
N GLU A 38 2.12 11.68 -10.20
CA GLU A 38 3.04 12.83 -10.11
C GLU A 38 4.51 12.41 -10.04
N ARG A 39 4.77 11.16 -9.64
CA ARG A 39 6.10 10.57 -9.54
C ARG A 39 6.11 9.24 -10.28
N PRO A 40 6.36 9.24 -11.60
CA PRO A 40 6.54 8.00 -12.34
C PRO A 40 7.67 7.14 -11.74
N SER A 41 7.59 5.83 -11.89
CA SER A 41 8.62 4.88 -11.44
C SER A 41 10.01 5.31 -11.92
N GLY A 42 10.99 5.26 -11.01
CA GLY A 42 12.36 5.69 -11.24
C GLY A 42 12.60 7.20 -11.14
N SER A 43 11.55 8.01 -10.96
CA SER A 43 11.72 9.45 -10.69
C SER A 43 12.27 9.70 -9.29
N ALA A 44 13.06 10.76 -9.16
CA ALA A 44 13.60 11.21 -7.88
C ALA A 44 12.64 12.18 -7.18
N HIS A 45 12.61 12.16 -5.85
CA HIS A 45 11.84 13.12 -5.06
C HIS A 45 12.38 14.56 -5.29
N PRO A 46 11.52 15.56 -5.54
CA PRO A 46 11.94 16.90 -5.98
C PRO A 46 12.82 17.65 -4.96
N ARG A 47 12.69 17.35 -3.67
CA ARG A 47 13.51 17.93 -2.59
C ARG A 47 14.63 17.01 -2.09
N TYR A 48 14.57 15.73 -2.40
CA TYR A 48 15.45 14.70 -1.83
C TYR A 48 15.86 13.72 -2.94
N SER A 49 16.84 14.11 -3.76
CA SER A 49 17.19 13.39 -5.00
C SER A 49 17.62 11.94 -4.80
N ASP A 50 18.08 11.57 -3.59
CA ASP A 50 18.47 10.19 -3.26
C ASP A 50 17.27 9.27 -3.01
N ILE A 51 16.07 9.84 -2.84
CA ILE A 51 14.81 9.09 -2.74
C ILE A 51 14.28 8.86 -4.14
N ILE A 52 14.38 7.62 -4.61
CA ILE A 52 13.90 7.19 -5.92
C ILE A 52 12.63 6.37 -5.75
N TYR A 53 11.54 6.77 -6.40
CA TYR A 53 10.27 6.06 -6.33
C TYR A 53 10.36 4.71 -7.06
N PRO A 54 10.13 3.57 -6.39
CA PRO A 54 10.31 2.25 -7.00
C PRO A 54 9.21 1.91 -8.00
N ILE A 55 8.01 2.48 -7.83
CA ILE A 55 6.85 2.34 -8.72
C ILE A 55 6.14 3.69 -8.85
N ASP A 56 5.13 3.77 -9.72
CA ASP A 56 4.34 4.97 -9.92
C ASP A 56 3.68 5.41 -8.61
N TYR A 57 3.83 6.69 -8.29
CA TYR A 57 3.27 7.32 -7.11
C TYR A 57 2.52 8.61 -7.48
N GLY A 58 1.44 8.84 -6.76
CA GLY A 58 0.52 9.92 -7.03
C GLY A 58 -0.53 10.05 -5.95
N TYR A 59 -1.69 10.54 -6.34
CA TYR A 59 -2.80 10.78 -5.43
C TYR A 59 -4.16 10.45 -6.07
N VAL A 60 -5.15 10.21 -5.21
CA VAL A 60 -6.55 9.97 -5.62
C VAL A 60 -7.25 11.30 -5.81
N ASN A 61 -7.74 11.58 -7.02
CA ASN A 61 -8.34 12.86 -7.34
C ASN A 61 -9.58 13.14 -6.47
N GLY A 62 -9.82 14.40 -6.11
CA GLY A 62 -11.04 14.82 -5.41
C GLY A 62 -11.21 14.21 -4.02
N THR A 63 -10.11 13.77 -3.39
CA THR A 63 -10.07 13.30 -1.99
C THR A 63 -9.29 14.28 -1.14
N LEU A 64 -9.48 14.23 0.18
CA LEU A 64 -8.70 15.02 1.13
C LEU A 64 -8.32 14.13 2.31
N ALA A 65 -7.04 14.11 2.64
CA ALA A 65 -6.47 13.53 3.85
C ALA A 65 -6.58 14.51 5.03
N ASN A 66 -6.09 14.10 6.20
CA ASN A 66 -6.18 14.90 7.43
C ASN A 66 -5.41 16.22 7.37
N ASP A 67 -4.38 16.31 6.53
CA ASP A 67 -3.57 17.50 6.31
C ASP A 67 -4.14 18.43 5.22
N GLY A 68 -5.25 18.04 4.59
CA GLY A 68 -5.92 18.81 3.54
C GLY A 68 -5.34 18.61 2.14
N GLU A 69 -4.40 17.69 1.96
CA GLU A 69 -3.89 17.27 0.65
C GLU A 69 -4.63 16.03 0.15
N GLU A 70 -4.56 15.72 -1.15
CA GLU A 70 -5.15 14.48 -1.67
C GLU A 70 -4.53 13.21 -1.07
N VAL A 71 -5.30 12.13 -1.02
CA VAL A 71 -4.80 10.87 -0.45
C VAL A 71 -3.78 10.22 -1.38
N ASP A 72 -2.59 9.96 -0.84
CA ASP A 72 -1.48 9.32 -1.52
C ASP A 72 -1.79 7.89 -1.99
N ILE A 73 -1.27 7.53 -3.16
CA ILE A 73 -1.43 6.20 -3.75
C ILE A 73 -0.20 5.78 -4.56
N PHE A 74 0.21 4.54 -4.36
CA PHE A 74 1.13 3.81 -5.22
C PHE A 74 0.34 2.96 -6.21
N VAL A 75 0.75 2.96 -7.47
CA VAL A 75 0.11 2.22 -8.56
C VAL A 75 1.07 1.17 -9.10
N GLY A 76 0.64 -0.09 -9.04
CA GLY A 76 1.41 -1.23 -9.51
C GLY A 76 1.04 -1.69 -10.90
N THR A 77 1.68 -2.77 -11.33
CA THR A 77 1.66 -3.24 -12.71
C THR A 77 0.86 -4.53 -12.91
N ALA A 78 0.12 -5.00 -11.92
CA ALA A 78 -0.62 -6.27 -12.02
C ALA A 78 -1.60 -6.32 -13.22
N ASP A 79 -2.08 -5.17 -13.69
CA ASP A 79 -2.91 -5.06 -14.91
C ASP A 79 -2.10 -4.68 -16.20
N ALA A 80 -0.84 -4.24 -16.08
CA ALA A 80 -0.03 -3.74 -17.20
C ALA A 80 0.44 -4.84 -18.18
N GLY A 81 0.41 -6.11 -17.76
CA GLY A 81 0.69 -7.28 -18.62
C GLY A 81 -0.36 -7.53 -19.73
N ARG A 82 -1.45 -6.76 -19.77
CA ARG A 82 -2.46 -6.76 -20.85
C ARG A 82 -2.55 -5.44 -21.60
N ALA A 83 -1.75 -4.44 -21.22
CA ALA A 83 -1.75 -3.10 -21.79
C ALA A 83 -0.70 -2.95 -22.92
N SER A 84 -0.84 -3.73 -23.98
CA SER A 84 -0.30 -3.39 -25.29
C SER A 84 -1.43 -2.87 -26.18
N GLY A 85 -1.88 -1.65 -25.89
CA GLY A 85 -2.83 -0.93 -26.75
C GLY A 85 -4.04 -0.38 -26.01
N GLY A 86 -4.05 0.93 -25.83
CA GLY A 86 -5.27 1.74 -25.65
C GLY A 86 -6.06 1.50 -24.36
N MET A 87 -6.30 2.60 -23.65
CA MET A 87 -7.20 2.66 -22.51
C MET A 87 -8.65 2.48 -22.99
N ALA A 88 -9.05 1.25 -23.31
CA ALA A 88 -10.41 0.89 -23.67
C ALA A 88 -10.65 -0.61 -23.48
N GLY A 89 -11.14 -0.96 -22.28
CA GLY A 89 -11.93 -2.18 -22.07
C GLY A 89 -11.24 -3.30 -21.30
N ARG A 90 -11.84 -3.60 -20.14
CA ARG A 90 -11.83 -4.84 -19.33
C ARG A 90 -11.09 -4.74 -18.00
N ASP A 91 -11.94 -4.61 -16.98
CA ASP A 91 -11.95 -5.30 -15.69
C ASP A 91 -10.69 -5.22 -14.81
N ILE A 92 -10.84 -4.38 -13.78
CA ILE A 92 -9.97 -4.10 -12.64
C ILE A 92 -9.77 -5.36 -11.80
N ALA A 93 -8.97 -6.30 -12.31
CA ALA A 93 -8.61 -7.52 -11.59
C ALA A 93 -7.55 -7.27 -10.50
N SER A 94 -7.04 -6.04 -10.37
CA SER A 94 -6.17 -5.66 -9.26
C SER A 94 -6.51 -4.26 -8.75
N GLY A 95 -7.63 -4.15 -8.03
CA GLY A 95 -8.05 -2.90 -7.38
C GLY A 95 -7.16 -2.52 -6.19
N LEU A 96 -7.77 -1.90 -5.17
CA LEU A 96 -7.09 -1.59 -3.91
C LEU A 96 -6.71 -2.89 -3.18
N VAL A 97 -5.41 -3.12 -2.95
CA VAL A 97 -4.89 -4.37 -2.37
C VAL A 97 -4.25 -4.19 -1.00
N ALA A 98 -3.75 -2.99 -0.68
CA ALA A 98 -3.14 -2.71 0.61
C ALA A 98 -3.15 -1.20 0.94
N ALA A 99 -2.78 -0.90 2.18
CA ALA A 99 -2.51 0.43 2.68
C ALA A 99 -1.27 0.41 3.56
N VAL A 100 -0.47 1.47 3.53
CA VAL A 100 0.63 1.69 4.47
C VAL A 100 0.31 2.91 5.32
N PHE A 101 0.32 2.73 6.63
CA PHE A 101 0.10 3.80 7.60
C PHE A 101 1.44 4.29 8.12
N THR A 102 1.71 5.57 7.96
CA THR A 102 2.90 6.24 8.51
C THR A 102 2.50 7.19 9.61
N HIS A 103 3.33 7.29 10.65
CA HIS A 103 3.13 8.24 11.73
C HIS A 103 4.07 9.42 11.55
N ASP A 104 3.54 10.64 11.49
CA ASP A 104 4.34 11.85 11.64
C ASP A 104 4.26 12.32 13.11
N PRO A 105 5.28 12.03 13.93
CA PRO A 105 5.28 12.43 15.33
C PRO A 105 5.31 13.96 15.54
N ARG A 106 5.58 14.76 14.49
CA ARG A 106 5.59 16.23 14.57
C ARG A 106 4.21 16.82 14.37
N LYS A 107 3.37 16.20 13.54
CA LYS A 107 2.00 16.63 13.24
C LYS A 107 0.96 15.93 14.13
N GLY A 108 1.30 14.77 14.69
CA GLY A 108 0.40 13.97 15.53
C GLY A 108 -0.72 13.29 14.72
N ASP A 109 -0.57 13.22 13.39
CA ASP A 109 -1.48 12.55 12.48
C ASP A 109 -0.85 11.29 11.89
N ARG A 110 -1.73 10.42 11.38
CA ARG A 110 -1.36 9.21 10.66
C ARG A 110 -1.73 9.42 9.20
N GLU A 111 -0.73 9.38 8.35
CA GLU A 111 -0.92 9.44 6.90
C GLU A 111 -1.15 8.01 6.38
N VAL A 112 -2.04 7.88 5.40
CA VAL A 112 -2.29 6.61 4.70
C VAL A 112 -1.80 6.73 3.26
N LYS A 113 -1.11 5.70 2.79
CA LYS A 113 -0.66 5.55 1.40
C LYS A 113 -1.28 4.28 0.84
N PHE A 114 -2.17 4.40 -0.13
CA PHE A 114 -2.83 3.24 -0.73
C PHE A 114 -1.94 2.53 -1.74
N LEU A 115 -2.13 1.22 -1.90
CA LEU A 115 -1.47 0.41 -2.92
C LEU A 115 -2.57 -0.19 -3.81
N TYR A 116 -2.62 0.26 -5.05
CA TYR A 116 -3.61 -0.12 -6.04
C TYR A 116 -2.93 -0.82 -7.21
N GLY A 117 -3.50 -1.91 -7.74
CA GLY A 117 -2.85 -2.59 -8.87
C GLY A 117 -1.53 -3.29 -8.54
N CYS A 118 -1.15 -3.39 -7.26
CA CYS A 118 0.18 -3.87 -6.87
C CYS A 118 0.26 -5.40 -6.83
N THR A 119 1.25 -5.93 -7.52
CA THR A 119 1.70 -7.32 -7.36
C THR A 119 2.26 -7.55 -5.95
N PRO A 120 2.32 -8.80 -5.46
CA PRO A 120 3.01 -9.14 -4.21
C PRO A 120 4.43 -8.58 -4.11
N ARG A 121 5.17 -8.60 -5.22
CA ARG A 121 6.54 -8.07 -5.31
C ARG A 121 6.56 -6.57 -5.09
N GLU A 122 5.66 -5.84 -5.74
CA GLU A 122 5.54 -4.38 -5.59
C GLU A 122 5.09 -3.98 -4.19
N ILE A 123 4.22 -4.76 -3.54
CA ILE A 123 3.86 -4.53 -2.14
C ILE A 123 5.09 -4.62 -1.24
N TYR A 124 5.98 -5.59 -1.44
CA TYR A 124 7.25 -5.65 -0.72
C TYR A 124 8.17 -4.47 -1.03
N LEU A 125 8.25 -4.05 -2.30
CA LEU A 125 9.06 -2.89 -2.71
C LEU A 125 8.57 -1.61 -2.03
N VAL A 126 7.26 -1.34 -2.05
CA VAL A 126 6.68 -0.16 -1.42
C VAL A 126 6.87 -0.20 0.09
N ASN A 127 6.63 -1.34 0.74
CA ASN A 127 6.87 -1.49 2.17
C ASN A 127 8.34 -1.22 2.54
N GLY A 128 9.27 -1.73 1.74
CA GLY A 128 10.70 -1.47 1.90
C GLY A 128 11.05 -0.01 1.68
N PHE A 129 10.53 0.62 0.63
CA PHE A 129 10.73 2.03 0.30
C PHE A 129 10.26 2.96 1.42
N VAL A 130 9.03 2.79 1.91
CA VAL A 130 8.46 3.61 2.99
C VAL A 130 9.29 3.47 4.27
N ASN A 131 9.79 2.27 4.57
CA ASN A 131 10.56 2.00 5.79
C ASN A 131 12.09 2.18 5.63
N PHE A 132 12.59 2.50 4.43
CA PHE A 132 14.00 2.80 4.18
C PHE A 132 14.31 4.28 4.40
N ALA A 133 13.38 5.16 4.01
CA ALA A 133 13.39 6.58 4.36
C ALA A 133 13.22 6.75 5.90
N PRO A 134 13.41 7.94 6.51
CA PRO A 134 13.33 8.14 7.97
C PRO A 134 11.92 7.95 8.59
N MET A 135 11.03 7.23 7.91
CA MET A 135 9.65 6.99 8.31
C MET A 135 9.50 5.58 8.91
N SER A 136 8.46 5.39 9.71
CA SER A 136 8.02 4.09 10.22
C SER A 136 6.63 3.81 9.66
N GLY A 137 6.56 2.87 8.71
CA GLY A 137 5.35 2.49 7.99
C GLY A 137 4.85 1.13 8.42
N GLN A 138 3.54 1.02 8.69
CA GLN A 138 2.89 -0.25 9.00
C GLN A 138 1.94 -0.65 7.86
N LEU A 139 2.21 -1.82 7.26
CA LEU A 139 1.45 -2.36 6.14
C LEU A 139 0.19 -3.09 6.61
N LEU A 140 -0.94 -2.77 5.99
CA LEU A 140 -2.22 -3.46 6.10
C LEU A 140 -2.62 -4.03 4.74
N LEU A 141 -2.89 -5.33 4.68
CA LEU A 141 -3.29 -6.00 3.44
C LEU A 141 -4.82 -6.22 3.42
N ARG A 142 -5.46 -6.01 2.27
CA ARG A 142 -6.87 -6.37 2.05
C ARG A 142 -7.07 -7.90 2.07
N GLN A 143 -6.06 -8.63 1.60
CA GLN A 143 -6.02 -10.10 1.60
C GLN A 143 -4.66 -10.60 2.10
N PRO A 144 -4.58 -11.78 2.75
CA PRO A 144 -3.31 -12.36 3.16
C PRO A 144 -2.30 -12.46 2.01
N MET A 145 -1.03 -12.12 2.26
CA MET A 145 0.05 -12.15 1.25
C MET A 145 0.13 -13.51 0.51
N ARG A 146 -0.10 -14.62 1.20
CA ARG A 146 -0.14 -15.97 0.60
C ARG A 146 -1.20 -16.15 -0.50
N GLU A 147 -2.30 -15.42 -0.44
CA GLU A 147 -3.37 -15.47 -1.44
C GLU A 147 -2.97 -14.67 -2.67
N LEU A 148 -2.37 -13.49 -2.46
CA LEU A 148 -1.85 -12.64 -3.53
C LEU A 148 -0.75 -13.35 -4.37
N TRP A 149 0.15 -14.09 -3.72
CA TRP A 149 1.16 -14.90 -4.43
C TRP A 149 0.57 -16.08 -5.20
N ARG A 150 -0.58 -16.63 -4.77
CA ARG A 150 -1.26 -17.70 -5.51
C ARG A 150 -1.96 -17.19 -6.76
N SER A 151 -2.45 -15.96 -6.74
CA SER A 151 -3.07 -15.34 -7.91
C SER A 151 -2.06 -14.90 -8.97
N GLU A 152 -0.83 -14.54 -8.58
CA GLU A 152 0.25 -14.17 -9.53
C GLU A 152 0.80 -15.39 -10.30
N ALA A 153 0.77 -16.58 -9.70
CA ALA A 153 1.33 -17.80 -10.28
C ALA A 153 0.42 -18.50 -11.32
N ARG A 154 -0.72 -17.90 -11.68
CA ARG A 154 -1.69 -18.41 -12.66
C ARG A 154 -1.67 -17.55 -13.92
#